data_AF-A0A3B0V5E2-F1
#
_entry.id   AF-A0A3B0V5E2-F1
#
_cell.length_a   1.000
_cell.length_b   1.000
_cell.length_c   1.000
_cell.angle_alpha   90.00
_cell.angle_beta   90.00
_cell.angle_gamma   90.00
#
_symmetry.space_group_name_H-M   'P 1'
#
loop_
_entity.id
_entity.type
_entity.pdbx_description
1 polymer ?
#
loop_
_entity_poly.entity_id
_entity_poly.type
_entity_poly.pdbx_seq_one_letter_code
_entity_poly.pdbx_strand_id
1 'polypeptide(L)'
;RPRSTPHSPVSHWRQSRPFNLALKVLNVGDVDGDGHQDLILAGDDRLLILKINGDKFTTLAKFNGPPDSHILGISLGDLNHDGLDEIYVGAENSDGPSSYIIGWQGRKLYYMDRDINYYLRIIKTGNGKTALAGQESGGTGNIYLMGRQDGRLIPKQRLILPTRVNIFNFALADLNIDQEKEIITMIRGELWIIRPDGRYLWRSTADIPEALKTVMINNKPHGGRERRIIVDDINQNGFPDIITEGAFIIGNDKFNLGENKINILSWINNRPKVLWHTKVLSDDIVDYQLLNRPQGQTIIVGVRIKHGLSRLLAPEQCRIILYPIPSAIQKTKRKKL
;
A
#
# COMPACT_ATOMS: atom_id res chain seq x y z
N ARG A 1 -18.75 22.34 -32.56
CA ARG A 1 -18.42 22.61 -31.13
C ARG A 1 -17.81 21.34 -30.54
N PRO A 2 -16.57 21.33 -30.06
CA PRO A 2 -16.06 20.18 -29.33
C PRO A 2 -16.80 20.08 -28.00
N ARG A 3 -17.30 18.90 -27.65
CA ARG A 3 -17.89 18.61 -26.35
C ARG A 3 -16.78 18.64 -25.31
N SER A 4 -16.94 19.49 -24.29
CA SER A 4 -16.11 19.47 -23.10
C SER A 4 -16.19 18.08 -22.47
N THR A 5 -15.02 17.45 -22.29
CA THR A 5 -14.88 16.33 -21.37
C THR A 5 -15.31 16.79 -19.98
N PRO A 6 -16.02 15.97 -19.18
CA PRO A 6 -16.33 16.34 -17.82
C PRO A 6 -15.01 16.44 -17.07
N HIS A 7 -14.65 17.67 -16.65
CA HIS A 7 -13.51 17.91 -15.79
C HIS A 7 -13.64 17.02 -14.55
N SER A 8 -12.75 16.03 -14.41
CA SER A 8 -12.58 15.33 -13.14
C SER A 8 -12.35 16.39 -12.06
N PRO A 9 -13.11 16.40 -10.95
CA PRO A 9 -12.99 17.44 -9.95
C PRO A 9 -11.56 17.44 -9.43
N VAL A 10 -10.82 18.53 -9.70
CA VAL A 10 -9.44 18.67 -9.28
C VAL A 10 -9.42 18.61 -7.75
N SER A 11 -8.78 17.58 -7.20
CA SER A 11 -8.73 17.38 -5.75
C SER A 11 -8.00 18.54 -5.08
N HIS A 12 -8.65 19.22 -4.13
CA HIS A 12 -7.94 20.00 -3.13
C HIS A 12 -7.07 19.04 -2.32
N TRP A 13 -5.76 19.27 -2.30
CA TRP A 13 -4.80 18.49 -1.52
C TRP A 13 -4.11 19.37 -0.49
N ARG A 14 -3.65 18.76 0.59
CA ARG A 14 -2.87 19.41 1.65
C ARG A 14 -1.54 18.69 1.80
N GLN A 15 -0.53 19.36 2.32
CA GLN A 15 0.77 18.73 2.59
C GLN A 15 1.29 19.12 3.97
N SER A 16 2.03 18.20 4.58
CA SER A 16 2.78 18.45 5.81
C SER A 16 3.96 19.38 5.55
N ARG A 17 4.56 19.87 6.64
CA ARG A 17 5.97 20.29 6.60
C ARG A 17 6.87 19.07 6.33
N PRO A 18 8.08 19.24 5.78
CA PRO A 18 9.03 18.14 5.61
C PRO A 18 9.41 17.49 6.94
N PHE A 19 9.62 16.18 6.90
CA PHE A 19 10.23 15.39 7.96
C PHE A 19 11.66 15.02 7.55
N ASN A 20 12.59 15.08 8.49
CA ASN A 20 13.96 14.60 8.29
C ASN A 20 14.00 13.07 8.47
N LEU A 21 13.50 12.37 7.47
CA LEU A 21 13.42 10.92 7.42
C LEU A 21 13.57 10.45 5.96
N ALA A 22 14.49 9.51 5.75
CA ALA A 22 14.55 8.69 4.54
C ALA A 22 13.35 7.73 4.51
N LEU A 23 12.17 8.24 4.18
CA LEU A 23 10.94 7.44 4.23
C LEU A 23 11.08 6.19 3.35
N LYS A 24 10.74 5.06 3.94
CA LYS A 24 10.75 3.74 3.30
C LYS A 24 9.33 3.21 3.13
N VAL A 25 8.51 3.29 4.17
CA VAL A 25 7.14 2.77 4.21
C VAL A 25 6.30 3.67 5.12
N LEU A 26 5.01 3.78 4.83
CA LEU A 26 4.05 4.37 5.76
C LEU A 26 2.85 3.46 5.98
N ASN A 27 2.18 3.62 7.11
CA ASN A 27 0.90 2.99 7.34
C ASN A 27 0.05 3.81 8.35
N VAL A 28 -1.23 3.47 8.49
CA VAL A 28 -2.17 4.15 9.39
C VAL A 28 -2.97 3.13 10.20
N GLY A 29 -3.23 3.42 11.48
CA GLY A 29 -3.94 2.54 12.42
C GLY A 29 -4.03 3.17 13.82
N ASP A 30 -4.91 2.69 14.68
CA ASP A 30 -5.14 3.22 16.02
C ASP A 30 -4.17 2.56 17.03
N VAL A 31 -2.96 3.12 17.15
CA VAL A 31 -1.87 2.49 17.91
C VAL A 31 -2.03 2.69 19.42
N ASP A 32 -2.57 3.83 19.85
CA ASP A 32 -2.73 4.16 21.27
C ASP A 32 -4.15 4.00 21.82
N GLY A 33 -5.10 3.57 20.99
CA GLY A 33 -6.46 3.20 21.39
C GLY A 33 -7.38 4.37 21.64
N ASP A 34 -7.11 5.54 21.05
CA ASP A 34 -7.95 6.72 21.21
C ASP A 34 -9.14 6.78 20.24
N GLY A 35 -9.30 5.77 19.39
CA GLY A 35 -10.33 5.69 18.36
C GLY A 35 -10.01 6.50 17.11
N HIS A 36 -8.80 7.05 17.00
CA HIS A 36 -8.35 7.81 15.83
C HIS A 36 -7.10 7.17 15.22
N GLN A 37 -7.08 7.10 13.88
CA GLN A 37 -5.92 6.54 13.19
C GLN A 37 -4.70 7.46 13.33
N ASP A 38 -3.59 6.85 13.75
CA ASP A 38 -2.26 7.41 13.77
C ASP A 38 -1.54 7.17 12.44
N LEU A 39 -0.52 7.97 12.15
CA LEU A 39 0.37 7.80 11.00
C LEU A 39 1.73 7.27 11.46
N ILE A 40 2.16 6.18 10.84
CA ILE A 40 3.44 5.55 11.09
C ILE A 40 4.32 5.81 9.88
N LEU A 41 5.47 6.47 10.10
CA LEU A 41 6.50 6.67 9.09
C LEU A 41 7.72 5.83 9.46
N ALA A 42 8.16 4.94 8.58
CA ALA A 42 9.37 4.16 8.78
C ALA A 42 10.51 4.64 7.89
N GLY A 43 11.67 4.83 8.51
CA GLY A 43 12.96 4.92 7.83
C GLY A 43 13.57 3.53 7.66
N ASP A 44 14.90 3.46 7.62
CA ASP A 44 15.62 2.18 7.53
C ASP A 44 15.53 1.38 8.84
N ASP A 45 15.75 2.04 9.97
CA ASP A 45 15.95 1.43 11.29
C ASP A 45 15.02 2.00 12.38
N ARG A 46 14.14 2.95 12.04
CA ARG A 46 13.31 3.66 13.01
C ARG A 46 11.92 4.00 12.50
N LEU A 47 10.98 4.06 13.43
CA LEU A 47 9.60 4.44 13.22
C LEU A 47 9.31 5.76 13.94
N LEU A 48 8.53 6.63 13.29
CA LEU A 48 7.87 7.78 13.89
C LEU A 48 6.37 7.55 13.87
N ILE A 49 5.75 7.59 15.04
CA ILE A 49 4.31 7.46 15.21
C ILE A 49 3.76 8.86 15.47
N LEU A 50 2.79 9.28 14.67
CA LEU A 50 2.31 10.64 14.62
C LEU A 50 0.79 10.68 14.78
N LYS A 51 0.28 11.51 15.69
CA LYS A 51 -1.14 11.88 15.71
C LYS A 51 -1.50 12.67 14.46
N ILE A 52 -2.67 12.38 13.88
CA ILE A 52 -3.18 13.06 12.69
C ILE A 52 -4.23 14.11 13.09
N ASN A 53 -3.86 15.39 13.04
CA ASN A 53 -4.73 16.52 13.35
C ASN A 53 -4.98 17.37 12.11
N GLY A 54 -5.89 16.90 11.24
CA GLY A 54 -6.14 17.53 9.94
C GLY A 54 -4.97 17.31 8.98
N ASP A 55 -4.20 18.38 8.73
CA ASP A 55 -2.94 18.40 7.97
C ASP A 55 -1.69 18.63 8.86
N LYS A 56 -1.89 18.72 10.17
CA LYS A 56 -0.83 18.81 11.17
C LYS A 56 -0.56 17.43 11.76
N PHE A 57 0.72 17.12 11.94
CA PHE A 57 1.18 15.88 12.51
C PHE A 57 2.02 16.17 13.75
N THR A 58 1.70 15.52 14.86
CA THR A 58 2.43 15.67 16.12
C THR A 58 2.99 14.33 16.54
N THR A 59 4.27 14.27 16.89
CA THR A 59 4.91 13.03 17.32
C THR A 59 4.28 12.52 18.59
N LEU A 60 3.73 11.31 18.51
CA LEU A 60 3.24 10.54 19.64
C LEU A 60 4.39 9.75 20.26
N ALA A 61 5.13 9.02 19.43
CA ALA A 61 6.26 8.21 19.86
C ALA A 61 7.29 8.00 18.75
N LYS A 62 8.46 7.52 19.14
CA LYS A 62 9.51 7.04 18.24
C LYS A 62 9.94 5.66 18.71
N PHE A 63 10.37 4.83 17.77
CA PHE A 63 10.84 3.49 18.07
C PHE A 63 12.03 3.15 17.16
N ASN A 64 13.10 2.63 17.75
CA ASN A 64 14.23 2.10 16.99
C ASN A 64 14.07 0.60 16.89
N GLY A 65 14.13 0.09 15.66
CA GLY A 65 14.16 -1.33 15.36
C GLY A 65 15.43 -2.01 15.87
N PRO A 66 15.55 -3.33 15.70
CA PRO A 66 16.77 -4.05 16.02
C PRO A 66 17.97 -3.50 15.23
N PRO A 67 19.20 -3.57 15.77
CA PRO A 67 20.40 -3.30 14.99
C PRO A 67 20.44 -4.13 13.71
N ASP A 68 20.98 -3.57 12.62
CA ASP A 68 21.13 -4.22 11.31
C ASP A 68 19.82 -4.71 10.67
N SER A 69 18.67 -4.30 11.20
CA SER A 69 17.35 -4.56 10.62
C SER A 69 17.04 -3.56 9.53
N HIS A 70 16.58 -4.05 8.39
CA HIS A 70 16.10 -3.28 7.25
C HIS A 70 14.60 -3.45 7.09
N ILE A 71 13.85 -2.36 7.29
CA ILE A 71 12.38 -2.38 7.15
C ILE A 71 11.98 -2.44 5.68
N LEU A 72 11.20 -3.47 5.33
CA LEU A 72 10.64 -3.69 4.00
C LEU A 72 9.15 -3.32 3.92
N GLY A 73 8.41 -3.54 5.01
CA GLY A 73 6.97 -3.33 5.06
C GLY A 73 6.46 -3.15 6.47
N ILE A 74 5.35 -2.42 6.61
CA ILE A 74 4.63 -2.26 7.86
C ILE A 74 3.14 -2.47 7.60
N SER A 75 2.48 -3.15 8.51
CA SER A 75 1.02 -3.28 8.59
C SER A 75 0.53 -3.14 10.01
N LEU A 76 -0.68 -2.60 10.17
CA LEU A 76 -1.32 -2.40 11.47
C LEU A 76 -2.62 -3.19 11.56
N GLY A 77 -2.93 -3.64 12.77
CA GLY A 77 -4.21 -4.25 13.09
C GLY A 77 -4.20 -4.91 14.47
N ASP A 78 -5.32 -4.82 15.16
CA ASP A 78 -5.60 -5.55 16.40
C ASP A 78 -5.85 -7.05 16.13
N LEU A 79 -4.79 -7.87 16.11
CA LEU A 79 -4.93 -9.32 15.92
C LEU A 79 -4.95 -10.09 17.25
N ASN A 80 -4.60 -9.45 18.36
CA ASN A 80 -4.68 -10.07 19.69
C ASN A 80 -6.04 -9.81 20.37
N HIS A 81 -6.85 -8.90 19.82
CA HIS A 81 -8.17 -8.47 20.30
C HIS A 81 -8.16 -7.70 21.62
N ASP A 82 -7.15 -6.87 21.86
CA ASP A 82 -7.03 -6.00 23.04
C ASP A 82 -7.52 -4.56 22.79
N GLY A 83 -7.94 -4.24 21.56
CA GLY A 83 -8.45 -2.94 21.16
C GLY A 83 -7.37 -1.94 20.74
N LEU A 84 -6.11 -2.35 20.64
CA LEU A 84 -5.00 -1.55 20.11
C LEU A 84 -4.47 -2.17 18.82
N ASP A 85 -4.21 -1.36 17.81
CA ASP A 85 -3.52 -1.86 16.62
C ASP A 85 -2.04 -2.13 16.95
N GLU A 86 -1.59 -3.37 16.83
CA GLU A 86 -0.16 -3.66 16.83
C GLU A 86 0.50 -3.24 15.51
N ILE A 87 1.79 -2.96 15.57
CA ILE A 87 2.62 -2.68 14.38
C ILE A 87 3.40 -3.93 14.02
N TYR A 88 3.01 -4.57 12.92
CA TYR A 88 3.73 -5.71 12.34
C TYR A 88 4.74 -5.20 11.33
N VAL A 89 6.02 -5.40 11.64
CA VAL A 89 7.13 -4.91 10.82
C VAL A 89 7.76 -6.07 10.09
N GLY A 90 7.59 -6.10 8.76
CA GLY A 90 8.29 -6.98 7.86
C GLY A 90 9.69 -6.45 7.60
N ALA A 91 10.71 -7.17 8.06
CA ALA A 91 12.11 -6.74 7.98
C ALA A 91 13.07 -7.90 7.67
N GLU A 92 14.30 -7.56 7.31
CA GLU A 92 15.42 -8.47 7.11
C GLU A 92 16.71 -7.95 7.72
N ASN A 93 17.66 -8.85 7.93
CA ASN A 93 19.05 -8.55 8.23
C ASN A 93 19.96 -9.33 7.24
N SER A 94 21.25 -9.44 7.54
CA SER A 94 22.20 -10.18 6.69
C SER A 94 21.87 -11.66 6.49
N ASP A 95 21.11 -12.26 7.42
CA ASP A 95 20.87 -13.70 7.47
C ASP A 95 19.49 -14.08 6.90
N GLY A 96 18.63 -13.10 6.62
CA GLY A 96 17.29 -13.30 6.06
C GLY A 96 16.21 -12.53 6.82
N PRO A 97 14.96 -13.04 6.84
CA PRO A 97 13.86 -12.37 7.54
C PRO A 97 14.16 -12.21 9.04
N SER A 98 13.95 -11.00 9.54
CA SER A 98 14.10 -10.65 10.96
C SER A 98 12.98 -9.69 11.36
N SER A 99 11.75 -10.14 11.14
CA SER A 99 10.56 -9.33 11.44
C SER A 99 10.31 -9.23 12.94
N TYR A 100 9.50 -8.25 13.34
CA TYR A 100 9.15 -8.01 14.73
C TYR A 100 7.77 -7.37 14.84
N ILE A 101 7.19 -7.46 16.04
CA ILE A 101 5.87 -6.90 16.36
C ILE A 101 6.05 -5.90 17.51
N ILE A 102 5.46 -4.72 17.34
CA ILE A 102 5.48 -3.66 18.34
C ILE A 102 4.07 -3.50 18.90
N GLY A 103 3.95 -3.52 20.23
CA GLY A 103 2.73 -3.18 20.96
C GLY A 103 2.84 -1.82 21.63
N TRP A 104 1.70 -1.35 22.13
CA TRP A 104 1.60 -0.12 22.91
C TRP A 104 1.15 -0.43 24.34
N GLN A 105 1.89 0.09 25.33
CA GLN A 105 1.53 -0.04 26.74
C GLN A 105 2.01 1.17 27.53
N GLY A 106 1.12 1.75 28.34
CA GLY A 106 1.50 2.82 29.28
C GLY A 106 2.15 4.02 28.59
N ARG A 107 1.68 4.38 27.39
CA ARG A 107 2.20 5.48 26.54
C ARG A 107 3.57 5.22 25.92
N LYS A 108 4.01 3.96 25.88
CA LYS A 108 5.29 3.54 25.31
C LYS A 108 5.08 2.40 24.33
N LEU A 109 5.93 2.39 23.31
CA LEU A 109 6.06 1.26 22.40
C LEU A 109 6.99 0.22 23.02
N TYR A 110 6.67 -1.06 22.84
CA TYR A 110 7.50 -2.16 23.30
C TYR A 110 7.50 -3.30 22.26
N TYR A 111 8.56 -4.10 22.27
CA TYR A 111 8.60 -5.32 21.46
C TYR A 111 7.67 -6.38 22.05
N MET A 112 6.66 -6.79 21.29
CA MET A 112 5.84 -7.96 21.61
C MET A 112 6.54 -9.25 21.17
N ASP A 113 7.10 -9.23 19.96
CA ASP A 113 7.86 -10.34 19.39
C ASP A 113 9.04 -9.78 18.57
N ARG A 114 10.13 -10.53 18.48
CA ARG A 114 11.33 -10.19 17.72
C ARG A 114 11.95 -11.41 17.06
N ASP A 115 12.89 -11.16 16.15
CA ASP A 115 13.69 -12.19 15.47
C ASP A 115 12.81 -13.24 14.78
N ILE A 116 11.70 -12.77 14.21
CA ILE A 116 10.73 -13.62 13.54
C ILE A 116 11.27 -13.93 12.15
N ASN A 117 11.62 -15.21 11.93
CA ASN A 117 12.17 -15.73 10.68
C ASN A 117 11.11 -15.89 9.56
N TYR A 118 10.23 -14.89 9.43
CA TYR A 118 9.28 -14.72 8.35
C TYR A 118 9.15 -13.24 8.04
N TYR A 119 9.04 -12.85 6.77
CA TYR A 119 8.55 -11.52 6.42
C TYR A 119 7.08 -11.42 6.79
N LEU A 120 6.67 -10.38 7.52
CA LEU A 120 5.29 -10.23 8.00
C LEU A 120 4.50 -9.16 7.24
N ARG A 121 3.21 -9.44 7.04
CA ARG A 121 2.23 -8.45 6.58
C ARG A 121 0.82 -8.88 6.96
N ILE A 122 -0.01 -7.97 7.45
CA ILE A 122 -1.45 -8.19 7.53
C ILE A 122 -2.07 -8.07 6.14
N ILE A 123 -2.86 -9.08 5.76
CA ILE A 123 -3.62 -9.11 4.51
C ILE A 123 -5.12 -9.20 4.81
N LYS A 124 -5.94 -8.54 3.96
CA LYS A 124 -7.38 -8.76 3.94
C LYS A 124 -7.65 -10.11 3.29
N THR A 125 -8.28 -11.03 4.04
CA THR A 125 -8.62 -12.38 3.57
C THR A 125 -10.05 -12.48 3.08
N GLY A 126 -10.84 -11.40 3.10
CA GLY A 126 -12.23 -11.31 2.61
C GLY A 126 -13.26 -11.06 3.70
N ASN A 127 -14.45 -10.58 3.30
CA ASN A 127 -15.58 -10.28 4.21
C ASN A 127 -15.17 -9.36 5.38
N GLY A 128 -14.25 -8.43 5.14
CA GLY A 128 -13.69 -7.55 6.17
C GLY A 128 -12.69 -8.20 7.13
N LYS A 129 -12.44 -9.52 7.02
CA LYS A 129 -11.47 -10.22 7.87
C LYS A 129 -10.04 -9.93 7.43
N THR A 130 -9.17 -9.73 8.40
CA THR A 130 -7.73 -9.61 8.26
C THR A 130 -7.05 -10.84 8.84
N ALA A 131 -5.85 -11.15 8.35
CA ALA A 131 -4.99 -12.18 8.93
C ALA A 131 -3.53 -11.78 8.78
N LEU A 132 -2.68 -12.26 9.69
CA LEU A 132 -1.23 -12.16 9.54
C LEU A 132 -0.77 -13.16 8.48
N ALA A 133 -0.06 -12.67 7.47
CA ALA A 133 0.70 -13.49 6.54
C ALA A 133 2.18 -13.48 6.92
N GLY A 134 2.86 -14.59 6.64
CA GLY A 134 4.29 -14.77 6.82
C GLY A 134 4.91 -15.40 5.58
N GLN A 135 6.00 -14.83 5.07
CA GLN A 135 6.74 -15.39 3.93
C GLN A 135 8.14 -15.85 4.34
N GLU A 136 8.51 -17.05 3.90
CA GLU A 136 9.86 -17.61 4.08
C GLU A 136 10.93 -16.78 3.34
N SER A 137 12.19 -16.93 3.73
CA SER A 137 13.34 -16.26 3.10
C SER A 137 13.39 -16.45 1.57
N GLY A 138 13.97 -15.47 0.85
CA GLY A 138 14.41 -15.65 -0.54
C GLY A 138 13.49 -15.12 -1.64
N GLY A 139 12.59 -14.16 -1.35
CA GLY A 139 11.75 -13.44 -2.34
C GLY A 139 10.74 -14.29 -3.15
N THR A 140 10.87 -15.62 -3.03
CA THR A 140 10.10 -16.69 -3.69
C THR A 140 9.68 -17.76 -2.69
N GLY A 141 10.01 -17.57 -1.41
CA GLY A 141 9.59 -18.44 -0.31
C GLY A 141 8.08 -18.52 -0.20
N ASN A 142 7.59 -19.60 0.39
CA ASN A 142 6.16 -19.82 0.54
C ASN A 142 5.53 -18.77 1.45
N ILE A 143 4.30 -18.40 1.13
CA ILE A 143 3.51 -17.48 1.95
C ILE A 143 2.47 -18.29 2.71
N TYR A 144 2.37 -18.04 4.01
CA TYR A 144 1.43 -18.71 4.91
C TYR A 144 0.54 -17.69 5.60
N LEU A 145 -0.70 -18.06 5.87
CA LEU A 145 -1.44 -17.48 6.98
C LEU A 145 -0.80 -17.99 8.27
N MET A 146 -0.47 -17.06 9.15
CA MET A 146 0.17 -17.31 10.44
C MET A 146 -0.87 -17.40 11.54
N GLY A 147 -0.59 -18.19 12.56
CA GLY A 147 -1.35 -18.22 13.80
C GLY A 147 -0.42 -18.25 15.01
N ARG A 148 -0.98 -18.03 16.20
CA ARG A 148 -0.23 -18.21 17.45
C ARG A 148 -0.49 -19.59 18.05
N GLN A 149 0.56 -20.20 18.59
CA GLN A 149 0.50 -21.41 19.40
C GLN A 149 1.61 -21.34 20.44
N ASP A 150 1.25 -21.54 21.71
CA ASP A 150 2.19 -21.48 22.86
C ASP A 150 3.02 -20.19 22.88
N GLY A 151 2.37 -19.05 22.57
CA GLY A 151 2.99 -17.72 22.50
C GLY A 151 3.79 -17.44 21.22
N ARG A 152 4.05 -18.43 20.38
CA ARG A 152 4.88 -18.29 19.16
C ARG A 152 4.03 -18.20 17.90
N LEU A 153 4.52 -17.47 16.91
CA LEU A 153 3.97 -17.48 15.55
C LEU A 153 4.36 -18.76 14.83
N ILE A 154 3.38 -19.39 14.19
CA ILE A 154 3.58 -20.59 13.38
C ILE A 154 2.78 -20.49 12.07
N PRO A 155 3.29 -21.06 10.97
CA PRO A 155 2.52 -21.18 9.73
C PRO A 155 1.33 -22.13 9.95
N LYS A 156 0.14 -21.73 9.49
CA LYS A 156 -1.10 -22.52 9.61
C LYS A 156 -1.63 -22.99 8.26
N GLN A 157 -1.65 -22.11 7.26
CA GLN A 157 -2.18 -22.43 5.93
C GLN A 157 -1.30 -21.80 4.85
N ARG A 158 -0.81 -22.61 3.91
CA ARG A 158 -0.09 -22.08 2.74
C ARG A 158 -1.06 -21.40 1.78
N LEU A 159 -0.70 -20.21 1.30
CA LEU A 159 -1.40 -19.52 0.22
C LEU A 159 -0.88 -20.04 -1.12
N ILE A 160 -1.80 -20.39 -2.01
CA ILE A 160 -1.48 -20.75 -3.39
C ILE A 160 -1.50 -19.46 -4.21
N LEU A 161 -0.31 -19.00 -4.58
CA LEU A 161 -0.11 -17.76 -5.32
C LEU A 161 0.76 -18.03 -6.57
N PRO A 162 0.54 -17.30 -7.67
CA PRO A 162 1.39 -17.37 -8.85
C PRO A 162 2.87 -17.10 -8.51
N THR A 163 3.76 -17.66 -9.32
CA THR A 163 5.19 -17.36 -9.22
C THR A 163 5.43 -15.85 -9.37
N ARG A 164 6.40 -15.30 -8.62
CA ARG A 164 6.76 -13.86 -8.60
C ARG A 164 5.83 -12.96 -7.78
N VAL A 165 4.78 -13.51 -7.18
CA VAL A 165 4.07 -12.83 -6.10
C VAL A 165 4.85 -13.03 -4.80
N ASN A 166 5.05 -11.96 -4.04
CA ASN A 166 5.60 -12.00 -2.69
C ASN A 166 4.72 -11.22 -1.73
N ILE A 167 5.00 -11.32 -0.45
CA ILE A 167 4.10 -10.84 0.60
C ILE A 167 3.81 -9.34 0.50
N PHE A 168 4.69 -8.54 -0.10
CA PHE A 168 4.55 -7.07 -0.14
C PHE A 168 3.83 -6.55 -1.39
N ASN A 169 3.53 -7.40 -2.39
CA ASN A 169 3.18 -6.93 -3.73
C ASN A 169 1.84 -7.39 -4.30
N PHE A 170 1.01 -8.03 -3.47
CA PHE A 170 -0.36 -8.39 -3.85
C PHE A 170 -1.43 -7.83 -2.90
N ALA A 171 -2.67 -7.87 -3.39
CA ALA A 171 -3.90 -7.77 -2.64
C ALA A 171 -4.87 -8.88 -3.10
N LEU A 172 -5.84 -9.22 -2.26
CA LEU A 172 -6.90 -10.18 -2.55
C LEU A 172 -8.25 -9.47 -2.52
N ALA A 173 -9.10 -9.71 -3.52
CA ALA A 173 -10.47 -9.23 -3.52
C ALA A 173 -11.34 -10.01 -4.50
N ASP A 174 -12.63 -10.14 -4.18
CA ASP A 174 -13.66 -10.67 -5.08
C ASP A 174 -14.13 -9.52 -5.99
N LEU A 175 -13.46 -9.34 -7.12
CA LEU A 175 -13.68 -8.20 -8.03
C LEU A 175 -14.96 -8.38 -8.86
N ASN A 176 -15.28 -9.63 -9.22
CA ASN A 176 -16.40 -9.97 -10.09
C ASN A 176 -17.64 -10.51 -9.35
N ILE A 177 -17.59 -10.59 -8.01
CA ILE A 177 -18.67 -11.04 -7.12
C ILE A 177 -19.05 -12.51 -7.38
N ASP A 178 -18.04 -13.34 -7.64
CA ASP A 178 -18.21 -14.79 -7.79
C ASP A 178 -17.85 -15.60 -6.54
N GLN A 179 -17.54 -14.92 -5.43
CA GLN A 179 -17.10 -15.47 -4.14
C GLN A 179 -15.68 -16.06 -4.16
N GLU A 180 -15.02 -16.09 -5.32
CA GLU A 180 -13.59 -16.33 -5.40
C GLU A 180 -12.82 -15.01 -5.24
N LYS A 181 -11.54 -15.10 -4.84
CA LYS A 181 -10.71 -13.91 -4.64
C LYS A 181 -9.66 -13.84 -5.71
N GLU A 182 -9.75 -12.83 -6.56
CA GLU A 182 -8.66 -12.49 -7.44
C GLU A 182 -7.43 -12.06 -6.65
N ILE A 183 -6.28 -12.38 -7.23
CA ILE A 183 -4.96 -11.91 -6.84
C ILE A 183 -4.65 -10.71 -7.73
N ILE A 184 -4.55 -9.54 -7.11
CA ILE A 184 -4.19 -8.29 -7.75
C ILE A 184 -2.72 -8.03 -7.41
N THR A 185 -1.84 -7.97 -8.40
CA THR A 185 -0.39 -7.88 -8.19
C THR A 185 0.30 -7.04 -9.26
N MET A 186 1.48 -6.51 -8.95
CA MET A 186 2.35 -5.87 -9.94
C MET A 186 3.45 -6.84 -10.37
N ILE A 187 3.50 -7.21 -11.66
CA ILE A 187 4.55 -8.06 -12.22
C ILE A 187 5.25 -7.29 -13.33
N ARG A 188 6.56 -7.04 -13.17
CA ARG A 188 7.38 -6.29 -14.14
C ARG A 188 6.80 -4.92 -14.52
N GLY A 189 6.16 -4.24 -13.56
CA GLY A 189 5.57 -2.91 -13.77
C GLY A 189 4.17 -2.92 -14.41
N GLU A 190 3.61 -4.09 -14.68
CA GLU A 190 2.23 -4.25 -15.15
C GLU A 190 1.33 -4.66 -13.98
N LEU A 191 0.08 -4.21 -14.00
CA LEU A 191 -0.96 -4.67 -13.08
C LEU A 191 -1.59 -5.94 -13.64
N TRP A 192 -1.59 -7.01 -12.86
CA TRP A 192 -2.12 -8.31 -13.19
C TRP A 192 -3.25 -8.65 -12.23
N ILE A 193 -4.35 -9.17 -12.79
CA ILE A 193 -5.51 -9.66 -12.05
C ILE A 193 -5.68 -11.11 -12.43
N ILE A 194 -5.47 -11.98 -11.45
CA ILE A 194 -5.29 -13.41 -11.61
C ILE A 194 -6.34 -14.12 -10.78
N ARG A 195 -7.00 -15.12 -11.32
CA ARG A 195 -7.89 -16.01 -10.55
C ARG A 195 -7.09 -16.88 -9.59
N PRO A 196 -7.73 -17.44 -8.53
CA PRO A 196 -7.09 -18.43 -7.66
C PRO A 196 -6.51 -19.63 -8.42
N ASP A 197 -7.14 -20.03 -9.52
CA ASP A 197 -6.68 -21.13 -10.38
C ASP A 197 -5.46 -20.80 -11.27
N GLY A 198 -4.96 -19.56 -11.20
CA GLY A 198 -3.79 -19.08 -11.95
C GLY A 198 -4.11 -18.52 -13.33
N ARG A 199 -5.36 -18.57 -13.81
CA ARG A 199 -5.75 -17.93 -15.09
C ARG A 199 -5.84 -16.42 -14.92
N TYR A 200 -5.34 -15.67 -15.90
CA TYR A 200 -5.46 -14.21 -15.92
C TYR A 200 -6.88 -13.79 -16.27
N LEU A 201 -7.51 -12.97 -15.42
CA LEU A 201 -8.72 -12.23 -15.80
C LEU A 201 -8.37 -11.03 -16.68
N TRP A 202 -7.30 -10.33 -16.31
CA TRP A 202 -6.87 -9.12 -17.00
C TRP A 202 -5.42 -8.79 -16.64
N ARG A 203 -4.73 -8.09 -17.54
CA ARG A 203 -3.44 -7.45 -17.26
C ARG A 203 -3.35 -6.13 -18.02
N SER A 204 -2.56 -5.20 -17.52
CA SER A 204 -2.43 -3.85 -18.08
C SER A 204 -1.63 -3.75 -19.37
N THR A 205 -1.33 -4.86 -20.06
CA THR A 205 -0.66 -4.81 -21.36
C THR A 205 -1.53 -4.05 -22.35
N ALA A 206 -1.18 -2.80 -22.61
CA ALA A 206 -1.41 -2.27 -23.93
C ALA A 206 -0.44 -2.94 -24.90
N ASP A 207 -0.78 -2.92 -26.19
CA ASP A 207 0.17 -3.18 -27.26
C ASP A 207 1.27 -2.11 -27.24
N ILE A 208 2.22 -2.24 -26.30
CA ILE A 208 3.43 -1.44 -26.25
C ILE A 208 4.35 -2.01 -27.33
N PRO A 209 4.78 -1.21 -28.32
CA PRO A 209 5.76 -1.65 -29.32
C PRO A 209 6.99 -2.26 -28.64
N GLU A 210 7.50 -3.38 -29.17
CA GLU A 210 8.58 -4.16 -28.56
C GLU A 210 9.81 -3.32 -28.18
N ALA A 211 10.14 -2.30 -28.99
CA ALA A 211 11.22 -1.37 -28.73
C ALA A 211 11.08 -0.56 -27.42
N LEU A 212 9.84 -0.26 -26.98
CA LEU A 212 9.57 0.44 -25.73
C LEU A 212 9.50 -0.50 -24.53
N LYS A 213 9.25 -1.80 -24.73
CA LYS A 213 9.33 -2.81 -23.66
C LYS A 213 10.76 -2.95 -23.14
N THR A 214 11.75 -2.93 -24.03
CA THR A 214 13.18 -3.01 -23.65
C THR A 214 13.63 -1.80 -22.82
N VAL A 215 13.12 -0.60 -23.12
CA VAL A 215 13.38 0.61 -22.33
C VAL A 215 12.72 0.53 -20.95
N MET A 216 11.54 -0.09 -20.83
CA MET A 216 10.87 -0.35 -19.54
C MET A 216 11.60 -1.40 -18.68
N ILE A 217 12.24 -2.39 -19.30
CA ILE A 217 13.08 -3.38 -18.59
C ILE A 217 14.34 -2.71 -18.03
N ASN A 218 14.92 -1.76 -18.77
CA ASN A 218 16.16 -1.08 -18.42
C ASN A 218 15.94 0.12 -17.48
N ASN A 219 14.82 0.83 -17.61
CA ASN A 219 14.33 1.79 -16.63
C ASN A 219 13.67 1.00 -15.50
N LYS A 220 14.48 0.48 -14.57
CA LYS A 220 13.96 0.05 -13.27
C LYS A 220 13.01 1.15 -12.77
N PRO A 221 11.72 0.86 -12.48
CA PRO A 221 10.89 1.82 -11.76
C PRO A 221 11.68 2.26 -10.53
N HIS A 222 11.74 3.57 -10.28
CA HIS A 222 12.66 4.20 -9.34
C HIS A 222 12.84 3.36 -8.07
N GLY A 223 14.02 2.74 -7.93
CA GLY A 223 14.45 2.09 -6.70
C GLY A 223 13.66 0.85 -6.25
N GLY A 224 13.66 -0.23 -7.04
CA GLY A 224 13.73 -1.63 -6.57
C GLY A 224 12.74 -2.13 -5.48
N ARG A 225 11.67 -1.41 -5.19
CA ARG A 225 10.71 -1.73 -4.13
C ARG A 225 9.39 -2.21 -4.69
N GLU A 226 8.82 -3.19 -4.00
CA GLU A 226 7.49 -3.72 -4.28
C GLU A 226 6.44 -2.61 -4.13
N ARG A 227 5.58 -2.45 -5.14
CA ARG A 227 4.50 -1.45 -5.09
C ARG A 227 3.33 -2.03 -4.32
N ARG A 228 2.91 -1.33 -3.25
CA ARG A 228 1.68 -1.65 -2.54
C ARG A 228 0.50 -1.62 -3.50
N ILE A 229 -0.50 -2.47 -3.26
CA ILE A 229 -1.84 -2.38 -3.83
C ILE A 229 -2.82 -2.38 -2.67
N ILE A 230 -3.80 -1.49 -2.70
CA ILE A 230 -4.88 -1.42 -1.69
C ILE A 230 -6.19 -1.76 -2.39
N VAL A 231 -7.01 -2.57 -1.73
CA VAL A 231 -8.37 -2.84 -2.19
C VAL A 231 -9.37 -2.49 -1.10
N ASP A 232 -10.37 -1.70 -1.47
CA ASP A 232 -11.47 -1.29 -0.61
C ASP A 232 -12.68 -0.85 -1.43
N ASP A 233 -13.87 -0.81 -0.83
CA ASP A 233 -15.08 -0.26 -1.47
C ASP A 233 -15.10 1.27 -1.30
N ILE A 234 -14.42 1.98 -2.19
CA ILE A 234 -14.19 3.44 -2.09
C ILE A 234 -15.47 4.23 -2.41
N ASN A 235 -16.24 3.75 -3.38
CA ASN A 235 -17.47 4.40 -3.81
C ASN A 235 -18.74 3.90 -3.07
N GLN A 236 -18.56 3.00 -2.09
CA GLN A 236 -19.63 2.42 -1.26
C GLN A 236 -20.74 1.78 -2.09
N ASN A 237 -20.37 1.13 -3.20
CA ASN A 237 -21.32 0.48 -4.10
C ASN A 237 -21.43 -1.04 -3.85
N GLY A 238 -20.69 -1.58 -2.87
CA GLY A 238 -20.61 -2.99 -2.54
C GLY A 238 -19.59 -3.77 -3.36
N PHE A 239 -18.84 -3.11 -4.26
CA PHE A 239 -17.81 -3.73 -5.09
C PHE A 239 -16.44 -3.15 -4.75
N PRO A 240 -15.39 -3.97 -4.71
CA PRO A 240 -14.04 -3.50 -4.44
C PRO A 240 -13.49 -2.60 -5.57
N ASP A 241 -12.85 -1.51 -5.18
CA ASP A 241 -12.02 -0.65 -6.01
C ASP A 241 -10.53 -0.86 -5.66
N ILE A 242 -9.66 -0.66 -6.64
CA ILE A 242 -8.20 -0.89 -6.54
C ILE A 242 -7.48 0.46 -6.49
N ILE A 243 -6.66 0.68 -5.47
CA ILE A 243 -5.74 1.83 -5.40
C ILE A 243 -4.33 1.35 -5.75
N THR A 244 -3.73 2.00 -6.75
CA THR A 244 -2.38 1.67 -7.24
C THR A 244 -1.63 2.88 -7.77
N GLU A 245 -0.31 2.89 -7.58
CA GLU A 245 0.61 3.82 -8.22
C GLU A 245 0.78 3.49 -9.72
N GLY A 246 1.08 4.52 -10.53
CA GLY A 246 1.51 4.37 -11.92
C GLY A 246 0.50 4.94 -12.93
N ALA A 247 0.58 4.50 -14.18
CA ALA A 247 -0.36 4.90 -15.21
C ALA A 247 -0.91 3.64 -15.93
N PHE A 248 -2.19 3.68 -16.31
CA PHE A 248 -2.90 2.56 -16.97
C PHE A 248 -3.52 2.99 -18.30
N ILE A 249 -3.59 2.07 -19.26
CA ILE A 249 -4.24 2.27 -20.56
C ILE A 249 -5.65 1.67 -20.50
N ILE A 250 -6.66 2.47 -20.81
CA ILE A 250 -8.05 2.01 -20.99
C ILE A 250 -8.60 2.65 -22.27
N GLY A 251 -8.59 1.90 -23.38
CA GLY A 251 -9.18 2.33 -24.67
C GLY A 251 -8.19 2.95 -25.69
N ASN A 252 -8.73 3.69 -26.67
CA ASN A 252 -7.99 4.26 -27.83
C ASN A 252 -7.22 5.56 -27.53
N ASP A 253 -7.18 6.02 -26.27
CA ASP A 253 -6.46 7.23 -25.90
C ASP A 253 -4.98 6.93 -25.66
N LYS A 254 -4.12 7.61 -26.43
CA LYS A 254 -2.66 7.44 -26.41
C LYS A 254 -2.06 7.85 -25.05
N PHE A 255 -1.10 7.04 -24.62
CA PHE A 255 -0.46 7.07 -23.30
C PHE A 255 0.83 7.89 -23.25
N ASN A 256 1.20 8.33 -22.05
CA ASN A 256 2.56 8.71 -21.66
C ASN A 256 3.04 7.77 -20.53
N LEU A 257 4.22 7.16 -20.71
CA LEU A 257 4.82 6.23 -19.75
C LEU A 257 5.18 6.93 -18.43
N GLY A 258 4.90 6.30 -17.28
CA GLY A 258 5.58 6.61 -16.02
C GLY A 258 5.11 7.84 -15.23
N GLU A 259 3.85 8.26 -15.36
CA GLU A 259 3.35 9.34 -14.50
C GLU A 259 3.31 8.92 -13.02
N ASN A 260 4.02 9.68 -12.20
CA ASN A 260 4.14 9.50 -10.76
C ASN A 260 2.86 9.97 -10.05
N LYS A 261 1.80 9.15 -10.09
CA LYS A 261 0.48 9.43 -9.53
C LYS A 261 -0.16 8.19 -8.91
N ILE A 262 -1.15 8.40 -8.05
CA ILE A 262 -2.01 7.35 -7.50
C ILE A 262 -3.33 7.32 -8.26
N ASN A 263 -3.82 6.13 -8.59
CA ASN A 263 -5.10 5.91 -9.25
C ASN A 263 -6.02 5.09 -8.34
N ILE A 264 -7.31 5.38 -8.42
CA ILE A 264 -8.39 4.53 -7.94
C ILE A 264 -9.07 3.96 -9.17
N LEU A 265 -9.14 2.64 -9.27
CA LEU A 265 -9.71 1.90 -10.39
C LEU A 265 -10.93 1.13 -9.90
N SER A 266 -12.06 1.28 -10.58
CA SER A 266 -13.24 0.46 -10.36
C SER A 266 -13.27 -0.71 -11.33
N TRP A 267 -13.68 -1.90 -10.88
CA TRP A 267 -13.80 -3.07 -11.73
C TRP A 267 -15.16 -3.13 -12.42
N ILE A 268 -15.19 -2.86 -13.73
CA ILE A 268 -16.43 -2.70 -14.50
C ILE A 268 -16.35 -3.46 -15.82
N ASN A 269 -17.16 -4.53 -15.93
CA ASN A 269 -17.27 -5.39 -17.11
C ASN A 269 -15.93 -6.07 -17.44
N ASN A 270 -15.33 -6.73 -16.45
CA ASN A 270 -14.06 -7.46 -16.54
C ASN A 270 -12.85 -6.62 -16.98
N ARG A 271 -12.86 -5.34 -16.61
CA ARG A 271 -11.74 -4.42 -16.87
C ARG A 271 -11.72 -3.31 -15.81
N PRO A 272 -10.53 -2.77 -15.47
CA PRO A 272 -10.44 -1.62 -14.61
C PRO A 272 -10.89 -0.37 -15.38
N LYS A 273 -11.54 0.55 -14.68
CA LYS A 273 -11.84 1.90 -15.15
C LYS A 273 -11.32 2.90 -14.12
N VAL A 274 -10.61 3.93 -14.56
CA VAL A 274 -10.18 5.00 -13.66
C VAL A 274 -11.41 5.69 -13.09
N LEU A 275 -11.57 5.60 -11.78
CA LEU A 275 -12.60 6.28 -11.02
C LEU A 275 -12.11 7.67 -10.58
N TRP A 276 -10.85 7.74 -10.16
CA TRP A 276 -10.19 8.97 -9.70
C TRP A 276 -8.67 8.80 -9.75
N HIS A 277 -7.93 9.91 -9.80
CA HIS A 277 -6.47 9.89 -9.66
C HIS A 277 -5.94 11.18 -9.02
N THR A 278 -4.75 11.13 -8.43
CA THR A 278 -4.03 12.33 -7.98
C THR A 278 -3.54 13.14 -9.19
N LYS A 279 -3.13 14.40 -8.97
CA LYS A 279 -2.23 15.06 -9.92
C LYS A 279 -0.92 14.26 -10.06
N VAL A 280 -0.22 14.44 -11.16
CA VAL A 280 1.16 13.95 -11.30
C VAL A 280 2.03 14.67 -10.28
N LEU A 281 2.73 13.91 -9.46
CA LEU A 281 3.60 14.38 -8.39
C LEU A 281 5.02 14.59 -8.93
N SER A 282 5.65 15.69 -8.55
CA SER A 282 7.06 15.96 -8.89
C SER A 282 8.04 15.18 -8.00
N ASP A 283 7.65 14.95 -6.74
CA ASP A 283 8.41 14.19 -5.74
C ASP A 283 8.14 12.69 -5.86
N ASP A 284 9.13 11.84 -5.61
CA ASP A 284 8.98 10.39 -5.76
C ASP A 284 7.99 9.82 -4.74
N ILE A 285 6.96 9.12 -5.20
CA ILE A 285 6.08 8.37 -4.33
C ILE A 285 6.89 7.25 -3.68
N VAL A 286 6.86 7.19 -2.34
CA VAL A 286 7.49 6.12 -1.57
C VAL A 286 6.44 5.06 -1.23
N ASP A 287 5.32 5.50 -0.67
CA ASP A 287 4.23 4.64 -0.24
C ASP A 287 2.95 5.47 -0.03
N TYR A 288 1.81 4.80 0.11
CA TYR A 288 0.52 5.42 0.31
C TYR A 288 -0.43 4.51 1.09
N GLN A 289 -1.44 5.12 1.72
CA GLN A 289 -2.50 4.44 2.44
C GLN A 289 -3.86 5.08 2.18
N LEU A 290 -4.92 4.31 2.49
CA LEU A 290 -6.26 4.82 2.61
C LEU A 290 -6.53 5.15 4.09
N LEU A 291 -6.82 6.41 4.36
CA LEU A 291 -7.19 6.90 5.68
C LEU A 291 -8.71 7.06 5.73
N ASN A 292 -9.38 6.29 6.59
CA ASN A 292 -10.82 6.35 6.77
C ASN A 292 -11.14 7.33 7.90
N ARG A 293 -11.77 8.46 7.58
CA ARG A 293 -12.20 9.45 8.58
C ARG A 293 -13.72 9.56 8.62
N PRO A 294 -14.30 10.01 9.76
CA PRO A 294 -15.73 10.30 9.83
C PRO A 294 -16.21 11.30 8.76
N GLN A 295 -15.36 12.24 8.33
CA GLN A 295 -15.67 13.23 7.29
C GLN A 295 -15.51 12.69 5.86
N GLY A 296 -15.03 11.46 5.70
CA GLY A 296 -14.78 10.82 4.41
C GLY A 296 -13.37 10.26 4.27
N GLN A 297 -13.16 9.52 3.19
CA GLN A 297 -11.90 8.85 2.91
C GLN A 297 -10.85 9.81 2.32
N THR A 298 -9.59 9.60 2.69
CA THR A 298 -8.44 10.39 2.22
C THR A 298 -7.32 9.44 1.82
N ILE A 299 -6.73 9.65 0.64
CA ILE A 299 -5.47 8.98 0.30
C ILE A 299 -4.33 9.78 0.93
N ILE A 300 -3.54 9.12 1.75
CA ILE A 300 -2.31 9.67 2.29
C ILE A 300 -1.13 9.15 1.46
N VAL A 301 -0.30 10.05 0.96
CA VAL A 301 0.84 9.74 0.10
C VAL A 301 2.10 10.26 0.75
N GLY A 302 3.05 9.37 1.02
CA GLY A 302 4.39 9.73 1.45
C GLY A 302 5.30 9.84 0.24
N VAL A 303 5.96 10.99 0.11
CA VAL A 303 6.87 11.25 -1.00
C VAL A 303 8.27 11.60 -0.48
N ARG A 304 9.31 11.17 -1.21
CA ARG A 304 10.67 11.64 -1.02
C ARG A 304 10.84 12.95 -1.79
N ILE A 305 11.24 14.00 -1.08
CA ILE A 305 11.38 15.33 -1.67
C ILE A 305 12.58 15.33 -2.63
N LYS A 306 12.35 15.67 -3.90
CA LYS A 306 13.46 15.85 -4.84
C LYS A 306 14.15 17.17 -4.54
N HIS A 307 15.46 17.09 -4.34
CA HIS A 307 16.30 18.28 -4.36
C HIS A 307 16.99 18.35 -5.72
N GLY A 308 17.07 19.55 -6.30
CA GLY A 308 17.84 19.76 -7.53
C GLY A 308 19.34 19.46 -7.32
N LEU A 309 20.13 19.56 -8.40
CA LEU A 309 21.57 19.25 -8.44
C LEU A 309 22.42 19.89 -7.32
N SER A 310 21.96 20.98 -6.69
CA SER A 310 22.69 21.73 -5.66
C SER A 310 22.64 21.14 -4.24
N ARG A 311 21.96 20.00 -4.01
CA ARG A 311 21.68 19.48 -2.66
C ARG A 311 22.04 18.01 -2.43
N LEU A 312 23.02 17.48 -3.18
CA LEU A 312 23.55 16.11 -3.05
C LEU A 312 23.98 15.69 -1.63
N LEU A 313 24.16 16.64 -0.70
CA LEU A 313 24.52 16.41 0.71
C LEU A 313 23.37 16.68 1.70
N ALA A 314 22.18 17.07 1.23
CA ALA A 314 21.05 17.33 2.12
C ALA A 314 20.52 16.00 2.70
N PRO A 315 20.13 15.96 3.99
CA PRO A 315 19.54 14.76 4.56
C PRO A 315 18.28 14.39 3.78
N GLU A 316 18.02 13.10 3.55
CA GLU A 316 16.78 12.68 2.89
C GLU A 316 15.57 13.18 3.68
N GLN A 317 14.71 13.94 2.99
CA GLN A 317 13.47 14.45 3.55
C GLN A 317 12.28 13.81 2.85
N CYS A 318 11.24 13.56 3.63
CA CYS A 318 9.94 13.18 3.11
C CYS A 318 8.89 14.22 3.48
N ARG A 319 7.77 14.21 2.77
CA ARG A 319 6.55 14.91 3.19
C ARG A 319 5.34 14.03 2.95
N ILE A 320 4.26 14.39 3.62
CA ILE A 320 2.99 13.68 3.55
C ILE A 320 1.99 14.56 2.82
N ILE A 321 1.37 14.02 1.78
CA ILE A 321 0.34 14.68 0.99
C ILE A 321 -0.98 13.99 1.25
N LEU A 322 -2.00 14.76 1.58
CA LEU A 322 -3.36 14.30 1.87
C LEU A 322 -4.26 14.66 0.70
N TYR A 323 -4.89 13.65 0.11
CA TYR A 323 -5.86 13.77 -0.98
C TYR A 323 -7.24 13.28 -0.51
N PRO A 324 -8.09 14.16 0.02
CA PRO A 324 -9.49 13.84 0.26
C PRO A 324 -10.15 13.33 -1.02
N ILE A 325 -10.80 12.17 -0.93
CA ILE A 325 -11.52 11.60 -2.05
C ILE A 325 -12.82 12.40 -2.23
N PRO A 326 -13.11 12.95 -3.43
CA PRO A 326 -14.31 13.75 -3.64
C PRO A 326 -15.59 12.98 -3.32
N SER A 327 -16.53 13.61 -2.62
CA SER A 327 -17.82 13.00 -2.27
C SER A 327 -18.65 12.56 -3.49
N ALA A 328 -18.41 13.14 -4.66
CA ALA A 328 -19.04 12.72 -5.91
C ALA A 328 -18.65 11.29 -6.31
N ILE A 329 -17.42 10.86 -5.99
CA ILE A 329 -16.95 9.50 -6.21
C ILE A 329 -17.66 8.52 -5.26
N GLN A 330 -17.82 8.91 -3.99
CA GLN A 330 -18.48 8.15 -2.92
C GLN A 330 -19.99 7.93 -3.12
N LYS A 331 -20.62 8.54 -4.14
CA LYS A 331 -22.08 8.44 -4.41
C LYS A 331 -22.41 7.70 -5.70
N THR A 332 -21.42 7.09 -6.36
CA THR A 332 -21.61 6.45 -7.66
C THR A 332 -22.22 5.06 -7.48
N LYS A 333 -23.53 5.00 -7.18
CA LYS A 333 -24.27 3.73 -7.21
C LYS A 333 -24.34 3.23 -8.65
N ARG A 334 -23.78 2.04 -8.93
CA ARG A 334 -24.12 1.31 -10.15
C ARG A 334 -25.64 1.08 -10.14
N LYS A 335 -26.35 1.49 -11.20
CA LYS A 335 -27.66 0.91 -11.47
C LYS A 335 -27.43 -0.59 -11.60
N LYS A 336 -28.17 -1.41 -10.84
CA LYS A 336 -28.20 -2.87 -11.03
C LYS A 336 -28.39 -3.12 -12.52
N LEU A 337 -27.45 -3.84 -13.13
CA LEU A 337 -27.61 -4.38 -14.48
C LEU A 337 -28.71 -5.43 -14.47
#